data_AF-A0AAX2IS05-F1
#
_entry.id   AF-A0AAX2IS05-F1
#
_cell.length_a   1.000
_cell.length_b   1.000
_cell.length_c   1.000
_cell.angle_alpha   90.00
_cell.angle_beta   90.00
_cell.angle_gamma   90.00
#
_symmetry.space_group_name_H-M   'P 1'
#
loop_
_entity.id
_entity.type
_entity.pdbx_description
1 polymer ?
#
loop_
_entity_poly.entity_id
_entity_poly.type
_entity_poly.pdbx_seq_one_letter_code
_entity_poly.pdbx_strand_id
1 'polypeptide(L)' 'MIYSGDGKSIETSMFALNPADGQDFIRKVFGAKIGKMSSGRDKNGYFIDILEMKDNEDSQMLYFIIPHATKKMFE' A
#
# COMPACT_ATOMS: atom_id res chain seq x y z
N MET A 1 2.21 6.42 -11.85
CA MET A 1 3.27 5.97 -10.93
C MET A 1 4.24 5.12 -11.73
N ILE A 2 5.47 5.58 -11.92
CA ILE A 2 6.58 4.70 -12.36
C ILE A 2 7.08 4.10 -11.04
N TYR A 3 6.80 2.80 -10.85
CA TYR A 3 6.87 2.08 -9.59
C TYR A 3 8.21 2.26 -8.88
N SER A 4 8.21 2.87 -7.69
CA SER A 4 9.39 2.96 -6.82
C SER A 4 9.81 1.58 -6.27
N GLY A 5 8.87 0.63 -6.23
CA GLY A 5 9.01 -0.76 -5.80
C GLY A 5 7.83 -1.60 -6.34
N ASP A 6 7.91 -2.92 -6.28
CA ASP A 6 6.87 -3.82 -6.83
C ASP A 6 5.69 -4.06 -5.88
N GLY A 7 5.76 -3.52 -4.66
CA GLY A 7 4.70 -3.57 -3.66
C GLY A 7 4.46 -4.95 -3.07
N LYS A 8 5.38 -5.92 -3.22
CA LYS A 8 5.21 -7.30 -2.74
C LYS A 8 5.69 -7.56 -1.32
N SER A 9 6.50 -6.66 -0.77
CA SER A 9 6.93 -6.68 0.62
C SER A 9 7.06 -5.26 1.19
N ILE A 10 7.35 -5.15 2.49
CA ILE A 10 7.62 -3.86 3.14
C ILE A 10 8.85 -3.19 2.52
N GLU A 11 9.89 -3.96 2.22
CA GLU A 11 11.17 -3.50 1.65
C GLU A 11 11.03 -3.03 0.20
N THR A 12 10.10 -3.60 -0.55
CA THR A 12 9.81 -3.24 -1.95
C THR A 12 8.50 -2.48 -2.11
N SER A 13 8.03 -1.83 -1.05
CA SER A 13 6.77 -1.09 -1.01
C SER A 13 6.67 0.00 -2.09
N MET A 14 5.46 0.19 -2.60
CA MET A 14 5.16 1.24 -3.59
C MET A 14 4.98 2.58 -2.90
N PHE A 15 5.55 3.65 -3.44
CA PHE A 15 5.35 4.99 -2.90
C PHE A 15 3.90 5.45 -3.15
N ALA A 16 3.27 5.97 -2.08
CA ALA A 16 1.96 6.60 -2.12
C ALA A 16 1.98 7.92 -1.35
N LEU A 17 1.16 8.89 -1.78
CA LEU A 17 0.97 10.14 -1.06
C LEU A 17 -0.07 9.98 0.06
N ASN A 18 -1.03 9.08 -0.09
CA ASN A 18 -2.04 8.83 0.93
C ASN A 18 -2.62 7.41 0.76
N PRO A 19 -3.37 6.87 1.75
CA PRO A 19 -3.94 5.53 1.65
C PRO A 19 -4.89 5.34 0.45
N ALA A 20 -5.59 6.39 0.01
CA ALA A 20 -6.50 6.30 -1.12
C ALA A 20 -5.77 6.03 -2.44
N ASP A 21 -4.49 6.44 -2.59
CA ASP A 21 -3.71 6.16 -3.80
C ASP A 21 -3.53 4.65 -4.03
N GLY A 22 -3.26 3.88 -2.96
CA GLY A 22 -3.14 2.42 -3.04
C GLY A 22 -4.47 1.74 -3.38
N GLN A 23 -5.58 2.25 -2.81
CA GLN A 23 -6.92 1.76 -3.13
C GLN A 23 -7.31 2.04 -4.58
N ASP A 24 -7.03 3.26 -5.06
CA ASP A 24 -7.28 3.68 -6.42
C ASP A 24 -6.44 2.87 -7.40
N PHE A 25 -5.19 2.58 -7.05
CA PHE A 25 -4.32 1.72 -7.85
C PHE A 25 -4.92 0.33 -8.03
N ILE A 26 -5.35 -0.33 -6.94
CA ILE A 26 -5.99 -1.65 -7.00
C ILE A 26 -7.26 -1.61 -7.86
N ARG A 27 -8.14 -0.63 -7.64
CA ARG A 27 -9.44 -0.56 -8.31
C ARG A 27 -9.32 -0.18 -9.79
N LYS A 28 -8.45 0.78 -10.13
CA LYS A 28 -8.40 1.39 -11.48
C LYS A 28 -7.39 0.71 -12.39
N VAL A 29 -6.28 0.21 -11.86
CA VAL A 29 -5.23 -0.45 -12.66
C VAL A 29 -5.50 -1.94 -12.80
N PHE A 30 -5.85 -2.62 -11.71
CA PHE A 30 -6.12 -4.06 -11.75
C PHE A 30 -7.60 -4.42 -11.90
N GLY A 31 -8.53 -3.47 -11.72
CA GLY A 31 -9.97 -3.78 -11.71
C GLY A 31 -10.37 -4.68 -10.53
N ALA A 32 -9.50 -4.82 -9.54
CA ALA A 32 -9.62 -5.78 -8.46
C ALA A 32 -10.36 -5.20 -7.25
N LYS A 33 -10.86 -6.09 -6.38
CA LYS A 33 -11.48 -5.70 -5.11
C LYS A 33 -10.42 -5.57 -4.02
N ILE A 34 -10.71 -4.73 -3.03
CA ILE A 34 -9.89 -4.65 -1.83
C ILE A 34 -10.50 -5.57 -0.78
N GLY A 35 -9.68 -6.44 -0.22
CA GLY A 35 -10.02 -7.33 0.89
C GLY A 35 -9.65 -6.72 2.23
N LYS A 36 -8.79 -7.43 2.97
CA LYS A 36 -8.22 -6.97 4.23
C LYS A 36 -7.39 -5.69 4.03
N MET A 37 -7.55 -4.77 4.96
CA MET A 37 -6.73 -3.59 5.11
C MET A 37 -5.98 -3.70 6.43
N SER A 38 -4.68 -3.43 6.42
CA SER A 38 -3.82 -3.43 7.58
C SER A 38 -2.80 -2.30 7.44
N SER A 39 -2.03 -2.08 8.48
CA SER A 39 -0.96 -1.09 8.46
C SER A 39 0.24 -1.57 9.23
N GLY A 40 1.41 -1.04 8.89
CA GLY A 40 2.66 -1.35 9.56
C GLY A 40 3.63 -0.16 9.52
N ARG A 41 4.86 -0.44 9.92
CA ARG A 41 5.98 0.50 9.77
C ARG A 41 7.17 -0.22 9.16
N ASP A 42 7.94 0.49 8.35
CA ASP A 42 9.22 -0.01 7.85
C ASP A 42 10.34 0.14 8.91
N LYS A 43 11.55 -0.31 8.57
CA LYS A 43 12.73 -0.20 9.43
C LYS A 43 13.12 1.23 9.80
N ASN A 44 12.68 2.22 9.04
CA ASN A 44 12.92 3.65 9.28
C ASN A 44 11.77 4.30 10.06
N GLY A 45 10.75 3.52 10.42
CA GLY A 45 9.56 3.98 11.11
C GLY A 45 8.50 4.60 10.19
N TYR A 46 8.67 4.61 8.87
CA TYR A 46 7.69 5.13 7.91
C TYR A 46 6.43 4.28 7.88
N PHE A 47 5.28 4.94 7.72
CA PHE A 47 3.99 4.27 7.68
C PHE A 47 3.86 3.44 6.39
N ILE A 48 3.41 2.21 6.55
CA ILE A 48 3.09 1.29 5.45
C ILE A 48 1.59 1.01 5.51
N ASP A 49 0.88 1.35 4.44
CA ASP A 49 -0.48 0.90 4.18
C ASP A 49 -0.42 -0.47 3.50
N ILE A 50 -1.17 -1.44 4.02
CA ILE A 50 -1.11 -2.83 3.56
C ILE A 50 -2.50 -3.23 3.10
N LEU A 51 -2.65 -3.50 1.80
CA LEU A 51 -3.95 -3.76 1.17
C LEU A 51 -3.94 -5.14 0.52
N GLU A 52 -4.92 -5.98 0.84
CA GLU A 52 -5.18 -7.22 0.12
C GLU A 52 -5.91 -6.89 -1.18
N MET A 53 -5.27 -7.14 -2.32
CA MET A 53 -5.92 -7.18 -3.63
C MET A 53 -6.56 -8.55 -3.83
N LYS A 54 -7.83 -8.57 -4.19
CA LYS A 54 -8.58 -9.79 -4.55
C LYS A 54 -9.01 -9.74 -6.01
N ASP A 55 -8.54 -10.70 -6.78
CA ASP A 55 -8.94 -10.94 -8.15
C ASP A 55 -9.46 -12.37 -8.29
N ASN A 56 -10.78 -12.52 -8.34
CA ASN A 56 -11.47 -13.81 -8.36
C ASN A 56 -11.03 -14.76 -7.22
N GLU A 57 -10.30 -15.83 -7.55
CA GLU A 57 -9.78 -16.82 -6.59
C GLU A 57 -8.40 -16.44 -6.05
N ASP A 58 -7.71 -15.49 -6.68
CA ASP A 58 -6.38 -15.05 -6.29
C ASP A 58 -6.44 -13.88 -5.31
N SER A 59 -5.53 -13.89 -4.34
CA SER A 59 -5.34 -12.78 -3.41
C SER A 59 -3.86 -12.49 -3.21
N GLN A 60 -3.52 -11.20 -3.17
CA GLN A 60 -2.16 -10.75 -2.96
C GLN A 60 -2.13 -9.56 -2.01
N MET A 61 -1.22 -9.57 -1.05
CA MET A 61 -0.95 -8.40 -0.23
C MET A 61 -0.07 -7.42 -1.00
N LEU A 62 -0.48 -6.15 -1.02
CA LEU A 62 0.28 -5.04 -1.57
C LEU A 62 0.66 -4.07 -0.46
N TYR A 63 1.88 -3.54 -0.53
CA TYR A 63 2.47 -2.67 0.47
C TYR A 63 2.74 -1.30 -0.12
N PHE A 64 2.23 -0.24 0.52
CA PHE A 64 2.39 1.14 0.09
C PHE A 64 3.05 1.98 1.19
N ILE A 65 4.18 2.59 0.89
CA ILE A 65 4.88 3.47 1.84
C ILE A 65 4.37 4.91 1.70
N ILE A 66 4.02 5.52 2.84
CA ILE A 66 3.58 6.92 2.93
C ILE A 66 4.50 7.64 3.93
N PRO A 67 5.69 8.12 3.49
CA PRO A 67 6.74 8.58 4.40
C PRO A 67 6.34 9.76 5.29
N HIS A 68 5.41 10.61 4.85
CA HIS A 68 5.01 11.81 5.58
C HIS A 68 3.83 11.58 6.53
N ALA A 69 3.11 10.47 6.40
CA ALA A 69 1.96 10.17 7.28
C ALA A 69 2.39 9.98 8.73
N THR A 70 3.60 9.51 8.97
CA THR A 70 4.18 9.36 10.33
C THR A 70 4.30 10.67 11.09
N LYS A 71 4.55 11.78 10.39
CA LYS A 71 4.66 13.09 11.03
C LYS A 71 3.31 13.69 11.40
N LYS A 72 2.24 13.35 10.67
CA LYS A 72 0.91 13.98 10.84
C LYS A 72 -0.09 13.14 11.65
N MET A 73 0.06 11.82 11.71
CA MET A 73 -0.90 10.95 12.43
C MET A 73 -0.59 10.79 13.91
N PHE A 74 0.59 11.19 14.37
CA PHE A 74 1.07 11.00 15.75
C PHE A 74 1.54 12.31 16.41
N GLU A 75 1.11 13.45 15.88
CA GLU A 75 1.24 14.79 16.49
C GLU A 75 -0.09 15.21 17.14
#